data_AF-A0AAN6GRE0-F1
#
_entry.id   AF-A0AAN6GRE0-F1
#
_cell.length_a   1.000
_cell.length_b   1.000
_cell.length_c   1.000
_cell.angle_alpha   90.00
_cell.angle_beta   90.00
_cell.angle_gamma   90.00
#
_symmetry.space_group_name_H-M   'P 1'
#
loop_
_entity.id
_entity.type
_entity.pdbx_description
1 polymer ?
#
loop_
_entity_poly.entity_id
_entity_poly.type
_entity_poly.pdbx_seq_one_letter_code
_entity_poly.pdbx_strand_id
1 'polypeptide(L)'
;MALSDRLVGGAMLFVAAFVFSYYTLWALITPFFPADSPIQAYFPDRVWAVRGPALLLILGLGAVGGFVGLVMQKEAAKRREREQQRRA
;
A
#
# COMPACT_ATOMS: atom_id res chain seq x y z
N MET A 1 30.89 3.68 4.14
CA MET A 1 29.47 3.78 4.50
C MET A 1 28.68 4.54 3.43
N ALA A 2 28.97 5.81 3.16
CA ALA A 2 28.25 6.61 2.16
C ALA A 2 28.13 6.04 0.73
N LEU A 3 29.13 5.30 0.22
CA LEU A 3 29.04 4.69 -1.12
C LEU A 3 28.07 3.50 -1.16
N SER A 4 28.03 2.69 -0.09
CA SER A 4 27.10 1.57 0.04
C SER A 4 25.66 2.08 0.13
N ASP A 5 25.43 3.13 0.92
CA ASP A 5 24.10 3.73 1.10
C ASP A 5 23.58 4.33 -0.21
N ARG A 6 24.46 4.99 -0.98
CA ARG A 6 24.12 5.52 -2.31
C ARG A 6 23.81 4.43 -3.32
N LEU A 7 24.55 3.32 -3.29
CA LEU A 7 24.32 2.19 -4.19
C LEU A 7 22.99 1.50 -3.88
N VAL A 8 22.68 1.29 -2.60
CA VAL A 8 21.40 0.74 -2.16
C VAL A 8 20.25 1.68 -2.53
N GLY A 9 20.38 2.97 -2.26
CA GLY A 9 19.37 3.96 -2.65
C GLY A 9 19.15 4.02 -4.17
N GLY A 10 20.24 3.96 -4.94
CA GLY A 10 20.17 3.89 -6.41
C GLY A 10 19.48 2.63 -6.91
N ALA A 11 19.79 1.46 -6.33
CA ALA A 11 19.14 0.21 -6.66
C ALA A 11 17.63 0.24 -6.31
N MET A 12 17.27 0.77 -5.15
CA MET A 12 15.87 0.94 -4.74
C MET A 12 15.12 1.86 -5.71
N LEU A 13 15.73 2.97 -6.14
CA LEU A 13 15.14 3.89 -7.11
C LEU A 13 14.95 3.24 -8.47
N PHE A 14 15.95 2.48 -8.94
CA PHE A 14 15.85 1.74 -10.20
C PHE A 14 14.72 0.71 -10.16
N VAL A 15 14.63 -0.09 -9.10
CA VAL A 15 13.54 -1.05 -8.90
C VAL A 15 12.19 -0.35 -8.87
N ALA A 16 12.08 0.76 -8.14
CA ALA A 16 10.85 1.55 -8.07
C ALA A 16 10.45 2.08 -9.47
N ALA A 17 11.39 2.64 -10.22
CA ALA A 17 11.16 3.12 -11.57
C ALA A 17 10.70 2.00 -12.51
N PHE A 18 11.37 0.85 -12.47
CA PHE A 18 11.01 -0.32 -13.28
C PHE A 18 9.59 -0.81 -12.98
N VAL A 19 9.27 -1.03 -11.70
CA VAL A 19 7.94 -1.50 -11.28
C VAL A 19 6.86 -0.47 -11.63
N PHE A 20 7.14 0.82 -11.41
CA PHE A 20 6.23 1.91 -11.77
C PHE A 20 5.95 1.91 -13.27
N SER A 21 6.98 1.90 -14.11
CA SER A 21 6.81 1.87 -15.57
C SER A 21 6.01 0.64 -16.01
N TYR A 22 6.37 -0.55 -15.53
CA TYR A 22 5.64 -1.78 -15.85
C TYR A 22 4.16 -1.67 -15.48
N TYR A 23 3.85 -1.17 -14.28
CA TYR A 23 2.48 -1.00 -13.82
C TYR A 23 1.72 0.07 -14.61
N THR A 24 2.37 1.18 -14.96
CA THR A 24 1.78 2.24 -15.79
C THR A 24 1.44 1.72 -17.19
N LEU A 25 2.36 1.01 -17.83
CA LEU A 25 2.12 0.33 -19.11
C LEU A 25 0.96 -0.65 -19.00
N TRP A 26 0.97 -1.49 -17.96
CA TRP A 26 -0.09 -2.45 -17.73
C TRP A 26 -1.46 -1.78 -17.55
N ALA A 27 -1.58 -0.80 -16.67
CA ALA A 27 -2.86 -0.21 -16.32
C ALA A 27 -3.40 0.76 -17.39
N LEU A 28 -2.52 1.53 -18.03
CA LEU A 28 -2.92 2.59 -18.95
C LEU A 28 -2.86 2.17 -20.42
N ILE A 29 -1.91 1.35 -20.83
CA ILE A 29 -1.69 1.06 -22.27
C ILE A 29 -2.49 -0.16 -22.74
N THR A 30 -2.57 -1.24 -21.95
CA THR A 30 -3.32 -2.45 -22.32
C THR A 30 -4.80 -2.25 -22.69
N PRO A 31 -5.59 -1.31 -22.12
CA PRO A 31 -6.99 -1.13 -22.52
C PRO A 31 -7.18 -0.59 -23.93
N PHE A 32 -6.13 -0.06 -24.58
CA PHE A 32 -6.21 0.44 -25.95
C PHE A 32 -6.03 -0.66 -26.99
N PHE A 33 -5.66 -1.88 -26.57
CA PHE A 33 -5.44 -3.00 -27.48
C PHE A 33 -6.59 -4.03 -27.40
N PRO A 34 -6.88 -4.73 -28.51
CA PRO A 34 -7.80 -5.86 -28.51
C PRO A 34 -7.38 -6.96 -27.52
N ALA A 35 -8.35 -7.74 -27.03
CA ALA A 35 -8.10 -8.80 -26.04
C ALA A 35 -7.30 -9.98 -26.59
N ASP A 36 -7.33 -10.20 -27.90
CA ASP A 36 -6.60 -11.21 -28.66
C ASP A 36 -5.19 -10.76 -29.08
N SER A 37 -4.81 -9.53 -28.76
CA SER A 37 -3.51 -9.00 -29.14
C SER A 37 -2.36 -9.68 -28.35
N PRO A 38 -1.21 -9.96 -29.00
CA PRO A 38 -0.07 -10.61 -28.33
C PRO A 38 0.47 -9.83 -27.13
N ILE A 39 0.22 -8.51 -27.08
CA ILE A 39 0.66 -7.67 -25.96
C ILE A 39 -0.02 -8.08 -24.63
N GLN A 40 -1.23 -8.63 -24.67
CA GLN A 40 -1.93 -9.07 -23.46
C GLN A 40 -1.22 -10.23 -22.75
N ALA A 41 -0.43 -11.04 -23.46
CA ALA A 41 0.32 -12.16 -22.86
C ALA A 41 1.48 -11.71 -21.96
N TYR A 42 1.94 -10.47 -22.09
CA TYR A 42 3.02 -9.91 -21.26
C TYR A 42 2.52 -9.32 -19.94
N PHE A 43 1.21 -9.20 -19.76
CA PHE A 43 0.61 -8.57 -18.60
C PHE A 43 -0.35 -9.52 -17.88
N PRO A 44 -0.51 -9.41 -16.56
CA PRO A 44 -1.56 -10.14 -15.86
C PRO A 44 -2.96 -9.65 -16.29
N ASP A 45 -3.99 -10.45 -15.99
CA ASP A 45 -5.37 -10.09 -16.26
C ASP A 45 -5.71 -8.70 -15.74
N ARG A 46 -6.38 -7.92 -16.59
CA ARG A 46 -6.72 -6.50 -16.33
C ARG A 46 -7.44 -6.26 -15.01
N VAL A 47 -8.16 -7.26 -14.52
CA VAL A 47 -8.86 -7.21 -13.24
C VAL A 47 -7.89 -6.93 -12.07
N TRP A 48 -6.66 -7.43 -12.15
CA TRP A 48 -5.64 -7.21 -11.13
C TRP A 48 -5.03 -5.80 -11.15
N ALA A 49 -5.04 -5.11 -12.29
CA ALA A 49 -4.65 -3.70 -12.37
C ALA A 49 -5.61 -2.76 -11.60
N VAL A 50 -6.83 -3.23 -11.31
CA VAL A 50 -7.80 -2.48 -10.48
C VAL A 50 -7.80 -3.02 -9.04
N ARG A 51 -7.79 -4.35 -8.88
CA ARG A 51 -7.81 -4.98 -7.55
C ARG A 51 -6.56 -4.70 -6.73
N GLY A 52 -5.37 -4.60 -7.35
CA GLY A 52 -4.12 -4.33 -6.64
C GLY A 52 -4.18 -3.05 -5.80
N PRO A 53 -4.40 -1.87 -6.40
CA PRO A 53 -4.54 -0.61 -5.67
C PRO A 53 -5.70 -0.60 -4.68
N ALA A 54 -6.83 -1.23 -5.03
CA ALA A 54 -7.99 -1.31 -4.13
C ALA A 54 -7.68 -2.11 -2.86
N LEU A 55 -6.99 -3.25 -2.97
CA LEU A 55 -6.56 -4.05 -1.82
C LEU A 55 -5.56 -3.27 -0.96
N LEU A 56 -4.59 -2.58 -1.57
CA LEU A 56 -3.64 -1.74 -0.85
C LEU A 56 -4.36 -0.61 -0.06
N LEU A 57 -5.36 0.02 -0.68
CA LEU A 57 -6.19 1.03 -0.01
C LEU A 57 -6.94 0.44 1.17
N ILE A 58 -7.62 -0.69 1.00
CA ILE A 58 -8.38 -1.36 2.05
C ILE A 58 -7.47 -1.75 3.21
N LEU A 59 -6.30 -2.33 2.92
CA LEU A 59 -5.31 -2.71 3.92
C LEU A 59 -4.76 -1.48 4.66
N GLY A 60 -4.43 -0.41 3.93
CA GLY A 60 -3.94 0.84 4.52
C GLY A 60 -4.98 1.50 5.42
N LEU A 61 -6.21 1.65 4.94
CA LEU A 61 -7.33 2.19 5.71
C LEU A 61 -7.65 1.33 6.93
N GLY A 62 -7.67 0.01 6.75
CA GLY A 62 -7.90 -0.95 7.84
C GLY A 62 -6.80 -0.87 8.90
N ALA A 63 -5.55 -0.75 8.51
CA ALA A 63 -4.43 -0.60 9.43
C ALA A 63 -4.53 0.72 10.23
N VAL A 64 -4.80 1.84 9.56
CA VAL A 64 -4.98 3.14 10.21
C VAL A 64 -6.19 3.12 11.16
N GLY A 65 -7.34 2.63 10.69
CA GLY A 65 -8.55 2.53 11.50
C GLY A 65 -8.35 1.61 12.71
N GLY A 66 -7.70 0.46 12.53
CA GLY A 66 -7.35 -0.46 13.60
C GLY A 66 -6.42 0.19 14.63
N PHE A 67 -5.38 0.89 14.18
CA PHE A 67 -4.46 1.60 15.07
C PHE A 67 -5.17 2.68 15.91
N VAL A 68 -5.99 3.52 15.26
CA VAL A 68 -6.76 4.56 15.95
C VAL A 68 -7.72 3.93 16.97
N GLY A 69 -8.44 2.88 16.58
CA GLY A 69 -9.35 2.15 17.47
C GLY A 69 -8.63 1.61 18.71
N LEU A 70 -7.45 1.00 18.53
CA LEU A 70 -6.63 0.51 19.64
C LEU A 70 -6.18 1.62 20.59
N VAL A 71 -5.75 2.77 20.06
CA VAL A 71 -5.34 3.92 20.88
C VAL A 71 -6.53 4.48 21.68
N MET A 72 -7.70 4.62 21.04
CA MET A 72 -8.92 5.09 21.71
C MET A 72 -9.34 4.15 22.85
N GLN A 73 -9.28 2.84 22.64
CA GLN A 73 -9.59 1.86 23.69
C GLN A 73 -8.65 1.98 24.89
N LYS A 74 -7.33 2.10 24.65
CA LYS A 74 -6.34 2.27 25.71
C LYS A 74 -6.54 3.57 26.50
N GLU A 75 -6.78 4.68 25.81
CA GLU A 75 -7.03 5.97 26.46
C GLU A 75 -8.35 5.97 27.24
N ALA A 76 -9.40 5.32 26.73
CA ALA A 76 -10.67 5.18 27.44
C ALA A 76 -10.52 4.33 28.72
N ALA A 77 -9.78 3.22 28.67
CA ALA A 77 -9.49 2.39 29.83
C ALA A 77 -8.74 3.20 30.91
N LYS A 78 -7.68 3.91 30.50
CA LYS A 78 -6.87 4.74 31.39
C LYS A 78 -7.67 5.90 32.03
N ARG A 79 -8.61 6.49 31.30
CA ARG A 79 -9.51 7.53 31.83
C ARG A 79 -10.45 6.95 32.91
N ARG A 80 -11.02 5.77 32.65
CA ARG A 80 -11.91 5.08 33.62
C ARG A 80 -11.18 4.75 34.91
N GLU A 81 -9.96 4.23 34.84
CA GLU A 81 -9.12 3.94 36.02
C GLU A 81 -8.85 5.20 36.85
N ARG A 82 -8.50 6.31 36.20
CA ARG A 82 -8.26 7.59 36.88
C ARG A 82 -9.51 8.17 37.54
N GLU A 83 -10.68 8.01 36.90
CA GLU A 83 -11.96 8.44 37.49
C GLU A 83 -12.35 7.60 38.70
N GLN A 84 -12.08 6.30 38.69
CA GLN A 84 -12.29 5.42 39.85
C GLN A 84 -11.38 5.79 41.01
N GLN A 85 -10.09 6.07 40.75
CA GLN A 85 -9.13 6.51 41.77
C GLN A 85 -9.50 7.86 42.40
N ARG A 86 -10.15 8.76 41.65
CA ARG A 86 -10.62 10.05 42.18
C ARG A 86 -11.90 9.96 43.01
N ARG A 87 -12.66 8.87 42.87
CA ARG A 87 -13.93 8.64 43.58
C ARG A 87 -13.77 7.77 44.84
N ALA A 88 -12.61 7.12 44.99
CA ALA A 88 -12.19 6.41 46.19
C ALA A 88 -11.40 7.36 47.11
#